data_AF-A0A2V8PZA8-F1
#
_entry.id   AF-A0A2V8PZA8-F1
#
_cell.length_a   1.000
_cell.length_b   1.000
_cell.length_c   1.000
_cell.angle_alpha   90.00
_cell.angle_beta   90.00
_cell.angle_gamma   90.00
#
_symmetry.space_group_name_H-M   'P 1'
#
loop_
_entity.id
_entity.type
_entity.pdbx_description
1 polymer ?
#
loop_
_entity_poly.entity_id
_entity_poly.type
_entity_poly.pdbx_seq_one_letter_code
_entity_poly.pdbx_strand_id
1 'polypeptide(L)'
;GWTLQITTNATAGTVQLSSSSYSVSEGAGSLVIPVTRSGDTSTAATVDYATTDGTASHLSDYNTVSGTLSFAAGETSKTITIFITDDVFVEGNQTFSIAFSNPSGATLGSPSTATVTITDNDASTPTTNPIDAASFYVRQHYVDFFNREPDSSGLGFWTNEITGCGTDSACIELKRINVSAAFYLSIEFQQSGYLVYRTYGAAFGTTRIGGAVPLTLAEFLPDLQRVGNGVVVGASGWETQLEANKVAYLNNFVARSAFPTAYPSTMTNAAFVDALNANAGGALSASERNQLVTDLTSGAKNRAQTLRAIVENTNFTNSQFNRAFVLTQYFGYLRRNPNDSPDSNFDGYNFWLNKLNGFNGNFVNAEMVKAFINS
;
A
#
# COMPACT_ATOMS: atom_id res chain seq x y z
N GLY A 1 11.73 55.26 26.63
CA GLY A 1 11.91 53.85 27.02
C GLY A 1 12.18 53.07 25.76
N TRP A 2 13.29 52.33 25.71
CA TRP A 2 13.60 51.46 24.58
C TRP A 2 12.95 50.10 24.84
N THR A 3 11.93 49.76 24.06
CA THR A 3 11.32 48.43 24.11
C THR A 3 12.25 47.48 23.36
N LEU A 4 12.89 46.58 24.09
CA LEU A 4 13.67 45.48 23.52
C LEU A 4 12.69 44.53 22.83
N GLN A 5 12.61 44.59 21.51
CA GLN A 5 12.00 43.54 20.69
C GLN A 5 12.98 42.36 20.67
N ILE A 6 12.81 41.39 21.57
CA ILE A 6 13.47 40.10 21.44
C ILE A 6 12.72 39.36 20.33
N THR A 7 13.20 39.45 19.09
CA THR A 7 12.88 38.45 18.08
C THR A 7 13.66 37.19 18.47
N THR A 8 12.98 36.25 19.13
CA THR A 8 13.49 34.89 19.20
C THR A 8 13.65 34.42 17.76
N ASN A 9 14.89 34.26 17.28
CA ASN A 9 15.16 33.50 16.06
C ASN A 9 14.72 32.06 16.36
N ALA A 10 13.43 31.77 16.19
CA ALA A 10 12.95 30.41 16.17
C ALA A 10 13.72 29.72 15.06
N THR A 11 14.60 28.80 15.42
CA THR A 11 15.30 27.94 14.45
C THR A 11 14.24 27.29 13.58
N ALA A 12 14.34 27.46 12.26
CA ALA A 12 13.41 26.86 11.32
C ALA A 12 13.27 25.36 11.60
N GLY A 13 12.04 24.85 11.54
CA GLY A 13 11.79 23.43 11.76
C GLY A 13 12.61 22.57 10.79
N THR A 14 13.24 21.52 11.30
CA THR A 14 13.95 20.52 10.49
C THR A 14 13.36 19.14 10.71
N VAL A 15 13.32 18.31 9.67
CA VAL A 15 13.00 16.88 9.76
C VAL A 15 14.19 16.06 9.26
N GLN A 16 14.64 15.09 10.05
CA GLN A 16 15.82 14.28 9.72
C GLN A 16 15.73 12.85 10.25
N LEU A 17 16.50 11.97 9.63
CA LEU A 17 16.74 10.62 10.11
C LEU A 17 17.59 10.68 11.39
N SER A 18 17.40 9.71 12.29
CA SER A 18 18.18 9.63 13.54
C SER A 18 19.66 9.29 13.33
N SER A 19 19.99 8.62 12.21
CA SER A 19 21.34 8.20 11.82
C SER A 19 21.46 8.19 10.29
N SER A 20 22.69 8.33 9.79
CA SER A 20 23.03 8.20 8.36
C SER A 20 23.25 6.74 7.94
N SER A 21 23.29 5.83 8.91
CA SER A 21 23.36 4.39 8.66
C SER A 21 22.57 3.60 9.69
N TYR A 22 21.98 2.50 9.24
CA TYR A 22 21.30 1.50 10.07
C TYR A 22 21.80 0.11 9.68
N SER A 23 21.72 -0.83 10.60
CA SER A 23 21.99 -2.24 10.33
C SER A 23 20.89 -3.08 10.97
N VAL A 24 20.47 -4.12 10.26
CA VAL A 24 19.42 -5.04 10.69
C VAL A 24 19.81 -6.45 10.27
N SER A 25 19.55 -7.44 11.13
CA SER A 25 19.68 -8.84 10.75
C SER A 25 18.59 -9.20 9.74
N GLU A 26 18.91 -10.04 8.78
CA GLU A 26 17.93 -10.56 7.83
C GLU A 26 16.74 -11.22 8.55
N GLY A 27 17.02 -12.11 9.50
CA GLY A 27 16.03 -12.72 10.40
C GLY A 27 15.38 -11.81 11.46
N ALA A 28 15.56 -10.49 11.42
CA ALA A 28 14.88 -9.58 12.34
C ALA A 28 13.39 -9.35 11.96
N GLY A 29 13.02 -9.69 10.73
CA GLY A 29 11.69 -9.49 10.15
C GLY A 29 11.40 -8.04 9.75
N SER A 30 11.77 -7.05 10.57
CA SER A 30 11.62 -5.63 10.20
C SER A 30 12.65 -4.72 10.86
N LEU A 31 12.86 -3.56 10.22
CA LEU A 31 13.61 -2.42 10.74
C LEU A 31 12.67 -1.25 11.00
N VAL A 32 12.73 -0.69 12.20
CA VAL A 32 12.03 0.56 12.55
C VAL A 32 13.01 1.72 12.58
N ILE A 33 12.86 2.66 11.65
CA ILE A 33 13.70 3.85 11.51
C ILE A 33 13.05 5.03 12.24
N PRO A 34 13.68 5.60 13.28
CA PRO A 34 13.18 6.79 13.93
C PRO A 34 13.48 8.05 13.11
N VAL A 35 12.49 8.93 13.05
CA VAL A 35 12.53 10.22 12.36
C VAL A 35 12.26 11.31 13.38
N THR A 36 13.10 12.34 13.38
CA THR A 36 13.03 13.44 14.35
C THR A 36 12.68 14.74 13.65
N ARG A 37 11.84 15.53 14.31
CA ARG A 37 11.53 16.91 13.96
C ARG A 37 12.00 17.83 15.08
N SER A 38 12.84 18.80 14.74
CA SER A 38 13.46 19.76 15.68
C SER A 38 13.23 21.21 15.24
N GLY A 39 13.61 22.18 16.07
CA GLY A 39 13.41 23.60 15.80
C GLY A 39 11.97 24.05 16.08
N ASP A 40 11.40 24.90 15.22
CA ASP A 40 10.01 25.34 15.33
C ASP A 40 9.03 24.22 14.93
N THR A 41 8.29 23.73 15.93
CA THR A 41 7.25 22.71 15.77
C THR A 41 5.85 23.27 15.98
N SER A 42 5.67 24.59 16.01
CA SER A 42 4.37 25.23 16.30
C SER A 42 3.30 24.99 15.22
N THR A 43 3.73 24.63 14.00
CA THR A 43 2.85 24.33 12.86
C THR A 43 2.99 22.87 12.42
N ALA A 44 2.07 22.36 11.60
CA ALA A 44 2.22 21.03 11.01
C ALA A 44 3.35 20.99 9.96
N ALA A 45 3.98 19.83 9.78
CA ALA A 45 4.98 19.63 8.74
C ALA A 45 4.83 18.25 8.08
N THR A 46 5.26 18.14 6.84
CA THR A 46 5.29 16.87 6.11
C THR A 46 6.64 16.66 5.43
N VAL A 47 7.02 15.39 5.26
CA VAL A 47 8.15 14.98 4.43
C VAL A 47 7.82 13.67 3.73
N ASP A 48 8.15 13.58 2.45
CA ASP A 48 8.05 12.32 1.71
C ASP A 48 9.31 11.48 1.95
N TYR A 49 9.17 10.16 1.90
CA TYR A 49 10.27 9.21 1.97
C TYR A 49 10.10 8.10 0.94
N ALA A 50 11.22 7.53 0.49
CA ALA A 50 11.24 6.35 -0.35
C ALA A 50 12.53 5.56 -0.16
N THR A 51 12.46 4.24 -0.29
CA THR A 51 13.62 3.37 -0.41
C THR A 51 14.12 3.28 -1.85
N THR A 52 15.39 2.97 -2.01
CA THR A 52 16.01 2.68 -3.31
C THR A 52 17.02 1.57 -3.15
N ASP A 53 16.96 0.60 -4.06
CA ASP A 53 17.85 -0.55 -4.10
C ASP A 53 19.32 -0.14 -4.16
N GLY A 54 20.17 -1.00 -3.62
CA GLY A 54 21.62 -0.90 -3.73
C GLY A 54 22.17 -2.25 -4.18
N THR A 55 22.91 -2.92 -3.30
CA THR A 55 23.19 -4.35 -3.47
C THR A 55 22.04 -5.22 -2.98
N ALA A 56 21.20 -4.70 -2.08
CA ALA A 56 19.92 -5.30 -1.73
C ALA A 56 18.85 -4.82 -2.71
N SER A 57 18.00 -5.75 -3.14
CA SER A 57 16.88 -5.65 -4.05
C SER A 57 15.56 -5.75 -3.30
N HIS A 58 14.61 -4.87 -3.62
CA HIS A 58 13.24 -4.96 -3.08
C HIS A 58 12.48 -6.23 -3.53
N LEU A 59 12.99 -6.94 -4.53
CA LEU A 59 12.39 -8.18 -5.04
C LEU A 59 12.73 -9.39 -4.17
N SER A 60 13.86 -9.37 -3.47
CA SER A 60 14.35 -10.50 -2.67
C SER A 60 14.53 -10.13 -1.20
N ASP A 61 15.17 -9.01 -0.87
CA ASP A 61 15.81 -8.85 0.46
C ASP A 61 15.00 -7.94 1.41
N TYR A 62 14.18 -7.05 0.86
CA TYR A 62 13.32 -6.16 1.65
C TYR A 62 12.07 -5.75 0.89
N ASN A 63 11.06 -5.23 1.60
CA ASN A 63 9.90 -4.64 0.96
C ASN A 63 10.13 -3.14 0.75
N THR A 64 9.99 -2.70 -0.50
CA THR A 64 10.08 -1.27 -0.82
C THR A 64 9.02 -0.50 -0.04
N VAL A 65 9.42 0.63 0.54
CA VAL A 65 8.51 1.54 1.22
C VAL A 65 8.63 2.93 0.64
N SER A 66 7.49 3.58 0.47
CA SER A 66 7.40 5.00 0.18
C SER A 66 6.18 5.57 0.87
N GLY A 67 6.21 6.88 1.15
CA GLY A 67 5.08 7.54 1.78
C GLY A 67 5.38 8.95 2.21
N THR A 68 4.47 9.51 3.01
CA THR A 68 4.57 10.85 3.57
C THR A 68 4.40 10.77 5.08
N LEU A 69 5.40 11.22 5.82
CA LEU A 69 5.25 11.46 7.25
C LEU A 69 4.56 12.81 7.46
N SER A 70 3.54 12.83 8.32
CA SER A 70 2.81 14.04 8.70
C SER A 70 2.94 14.26 10.20
N PHE A 71 3.59 15.35 10.58
CA PHE A 71 3.77 15.80 11.95
C PHE A 71 2.69 16.83 12.27
N ALA A 72 1.89 16.57 13.29
CA ALA A 72 1.00 17.58 13.85
C ALA A 72 1.82 18.72 14.50
N ALA A 73 1.15 19.85 14.79
CA ALA A 73 1.75 20.89 15.62
C ALA A 73 2.18 20.29 16.98
N GLY A 74 3.42 20.54 17.37
CA GLY A 74 4.05 20.00 18.58
C GLY A 74 4.60 18.58 18.45
N GLU A 75 4.33 17.87 17.36
CA GLU A 75 4.84 16.51 17.18
C GLU A 75 6.29 16.51 16.71
N THR A 76 7.17 15.80 17.43
CA THR A 76 8.63 15.84 17.26
C THR A 76 9.23 14.52 16.78
N SER A 77 8.44 13.44 16.69
CA SER A 77 8.95 12.13 16.30
C SER A 77 7.95 11.32 15.50
N LYS A 78 8.44 10.57 14.52
CA LYS A 78 7.71 9.54 13.77
C LYS A 78 8.63 8.34 13.55
N THR A 79 8.07 7.26 13.02
CA THR A 79 8.82 6.07 12.63
C THR A 79 8.45 5.64 11.22
N ILE A 80 9.39 5.00 10.54
CA ILE A 80 9.19 4.30 9.27
C ILE A 80 9.54 2.84 9.52
N THR A 81 8.62 1.92 9.19
CA THR A 81 8.87 0.48 9.29
C THR A 81 9.18 -0.06 7.91
N ILE A 82 10.25 -0.83 7.79
CA ILE A 82 10.68 -1.54 6.58
C ILE A 82 10.69 -3.02 6.89
N PHE A 83 9.95 -3.83 6.14
CA PHE A 83 9.99 -5.28 6.30
C PHE A 83 11.20 -5.85 5.57
N ILE A 84 11.90 -6.77 6.24
CA ILE A 84 13.06 -7.48 5.74
C ILE A 84 12.60 -8.89 5.37
N THR A 85 12.98 -9.34 4.18
CA THR A 85 12.82 -10.72 3.80
C THR A 85 13.96 -11.51 4.42
N ASP A 86 13.63 -12.60 5.10
CA ASP A 86 14.59 -13.56 5.65
C ASP A 86 14.54 -14.77 4.74
N ASP A 87 15.41 -14.80 3.74
CA ASP A 87 15.50 -15.94 2.84
C ASP A 87 16.42 -17.02 3.39
N VAL A 88 17.02 -17.84 2.53
CA VAL A 88 17.89 -18.95 2.96
C VAL A 88 19.20 -18.99 2.18
N PHE A 89 19.44 -18.02 1.29
CA PHE A 89 20.59 -17.94 0.41
C PHE A 89 21.74 -17.18 1.06
N VAL A 90 22.97 -17.69 0.91
CA VAL A 90 24.17 -16.98 1.38
C VAL A 90 24.56 -15.92 0.36
N GLU A 91 24.28 -14.67 0.70
CA GLU A 91 24.49 -13.52 -0.19
C GLU A 91 25.54 -12.54 0.36
N GLY A 92 25.87 -12.68 1.65
CA GLY A 92 26.66 -11.71 2.40
C GLY A 92 25.87 -10.43 2.68
N ASN A 93 26.51 -9.46 3.36
CA ASN A 93 25.83 -8.22 3.71
C ASN A 93 25.46 -7.41 2.47
N GLN A 94 24.18 -7.07 2.35
CA GLN A 94 23.67 -6.24 1.28
C GLN A 94 23.16 -4.90 1.81
N THR A 95 22.96 -3.94 0.90
CA THR A 95 22.63 -2.56 1.27
C THR A 95 21.56 -1.96 0.37
N PHE A 96 20.68 -1.16 0.94
CA PHE A 96 19.76 -0.27 0.24
C PHE A 96 19.80 1.12 0.90
N SER A 97 19.06 2.08 0.36
CA SER A 97 19.00 3.43 0.92
C SER A 97 17.57 3.89 1.16
N ILE A 98 17.40 4.84 2.10
CA ILE A 98 16.16 5.59 2.30
C ILE A 98 16.48 7.08 2.23
N ALA A 99 15.65 7.86 1.53
CA ALA A 99 15.84 9.30 1.36
C ALA A 99 14.54 10.08 1.59
N PHE A 100 14.69 11.28 2.14
CA PHE A 100 13.61 12.25 2.31
C PHE A 100 13.53 13.23 1.14
N SER A 101 12.30 13.63 0.78
CA SER A 101 12.03 14.62 -0.26
C SER A 101 10.78 15.45 0.07
N ASN A 102 10.52 16.49 -0.74
CA ASN A 102 9.33 17.34 -0.68
C ASN A 102 8.92 17.83 0.73
N PRO A 103 9.85 18.42 1.52
CA PRO A 103 9.48 18.93 2.83
C PRO A 103 8.47 20.09 2.71
N SER A 104 7.51 20.14 3.63
CA SER A 104 6.57 21.26 3.78
C SER A 104 6.37 21.58 5.25
N GLY A 105 6.29 22.87 5.60
CA GLY A 105 6.22 23.32 7.01
C GLY A 105 7.51 23.07 7.82
N ALA A 106 8.55 22.56 7.18
CA ALA A 106 9.90 22.34 7.70
C ALA A 106 10.91 22.29 6.55
N THR A 107 12.19 22.16 6.88
CA THR A 107 13.29 21.88 5.94
C THR A 107 13.89 20.49 6.22
N LEU A 108 14.64 19.92 5.27
CA LEU A 108 15.37 18.68 5.54
C LEU A 108 16.58 18.99 6.43
N GLY A 109 16.71 18.26 7.54
CA GLY A 109 17.90 18.27 8.37
C GLY A 109 18.98 17.32 7.83
N SER A 110 20.02 17.08 8.62
CA SER A 110 21.10 16.16 8.27
C SER A 110 21.26 15.11 9.37
N PRO A 111 21.13 13.81 9.06
CA PRO A 111 20.99 13.23 7.72
C PRO A 111 19.55 13.22 7.16
N SER A 112 19.40 13.51 5.87
CA SER A 112 18.14 13.33 5.11
C SER A 112 18.12 12.07 4.24
N THR A 113 19.23 11.34 4.22
CA THR A 113 19.42 10.05 3.54
C THR A 113 20.18 9.13 4.48
N ALA A 114 19.85 7.84 4.47
CA ALA A 114 20.60 6.82 5.18
C ALA A 114 20.79 5.57 4.34
N THR A 115 21.91 4.89 4.56
CA THR A 115 22.17 3.53 4.08
C THR A 115 21.69 2.52 5.12
N VAL A 116 20.96 1.50 4.69
CA VAL A 116 20.58 0.36 5.53
C VAL A 116 21.40 -0.84 5.08
N THR A 117 22.07 -1.50 6.02
CA THR A 117 22.76 -2.77 5.80
C THR A 117 21.95 -3.92 6.37
N ILE A 118 21.57 -4.86 5.50
CA ILE A 118 21.02 -6.15 5.91
C ILE A 118 22.19 -7.07 6.16
N THR A 119 22.30 -7.61 7.37
CA THR A 119 23.33 -8.59 7.72
C THR A 119 22.76 -9.98 7.55
N ASP A 120 23.32 -10.69 6.57
CA ASP A 120 23.04 -12.09 6.24
C ASP A 120 23.26 -12.97 7.48
N ASN A 121 22.28 -13.83 7.78
CA ASN A 121 22.28 -14.79 8.88
C ASN A 121 22.45 -16.24 8.40
N ASP A 122 22.59 -16.47 7.10
CA ASP A 122 22.71 -17.79 6.51
C ASP A 122 24.15 -18.28 6.44
N ALA A 123 24.33 -19.55 6.79
CA ALA A 123 25.65 -20.19 6.83
C ALA A 123 25.89 -21.15 5.66
N SER A 124 24.84 -21.53 4.94
CA SER A 124 24.93 -22.49 3.84
C SER A 124 23.81 -22.29 2.84
N THR A 125 24.12 -22.39 1.56
CA THR A 125 23.12 -22.31 0.50
C THR A 125 22.13 -23.47 0.64
N PRO A 126 20.83 -23.20 0.51
CA PRO A 126 19.77 -24.17 0.77
C PRO A 126 19.58 -25.05 -0.45
N THR A 127 19.06 -26.25 -0.25
CA THR A 127 18.71 -27.16 -1.36
C THR A 127 17.27 -26.97 -1.85
N THR A 128 16.51 -26.09 -1.21
CA THR A 128 15.08 -25.85 -1.46
C THR A 128 14.81 -24.36 -1.59
N ASN A 129 13.76 -24.00 -2.34
CA ASN A 129 13.34 -22.61 -2.48
C ASN A 129 12.65 -22.14 -1.17
N PRO A 130 13.02 -20.99 -0.57
CA PRO A 130 12.37 -20.46 0.64
C PRO A 130 10.84 -20.39 0.53
N ILE A 131 10.31 -20.09 -0.66
CA ILE A 131 8.86 -20.00 -0.89
C ILE A 131 8.10 -21.31 -0.68
N ASP A 132 8.80 -22.45 -0.67
CA ASP A 132 8.21 -23.76 -0.38
C ASP A 132 7.99 -24.00 1.12
N ALA A 133 8.66 -23.22 1.98
CA ALA A 133 8.39 -23.23 3.41
C ALA A 133 7.06 -22.50 3.69
N ALA A 134 6.07 -23.23 4.22
CA ALA A 134 4.72 -22.70 4.44
C ALA A 134 4.68 -21.46 5.35
N SER A 135 5.54 -21.38 6.37
CA SER A 135 5.63 -20.21 7.26
C SER A 135 6.20 -18.99 6.55
N PHE A 136 7.26 -19.16 5.75
CA PHE A 136 7.82 -18.09 4.92
C PHE A 136 6.79 -17.59 3.91
N TYR A 137 6.16 -18.52 3.17
CA TYR A 137 5.11 -18.21 2.19
C TYR A 137 3.96 -17.40 2.80
N VAL A 138 3.47 -17.81 3.97
CA VAL A 138 2.40 -17.10 4.68
C VAL A 138 2.86 -15.74 5.16
N ARG A 139 4.06 -15.62 5.73
CA ARG A 139 4.59 -14.32 6.17
C ARG A 139 4.68 -13.34 5.01
N GLN A 140 5.18 -13.78 3.85
CA GLN A 140 5.26 -12.91 2.67
C GLN A 140 3.89 -12.38 2.26
N HIS A 141 2.83 -13.20 2.33
CA HIS A 141 1.47 -12.73 2.07
C HIS A 141 1.01 -11.63 3.04
N TYR A 142 1.36 -11.72 4.33
CA TYR A 142 1.04 -10.66 5.29
C TYR A 142 1.75 -9.35 4.93
N VAL A 143 3.04 -9.43 4.59
CA VAL A 143 3.83 -8.24 4.26
C VAL A 143 3.36 -7.63 2.93
N ASP A 144 3.19 -8.45 1.90
CA ASP A 144 2.88 -7.99 0.54
C ASP A 144 1.42 -7.50 0.38
N PHE A 145 0.46 -8.14 1.07
CA PHE A 145 -0.97 -7.78 0.95
C PHE A 145 -1.44 -6.82 2.05
N PHE A 146 -0.89 -6.92 3.26
CA PHE A 146 -1.37 -6.15 4.41
C PHE A 146 -0.35 -5.13 4.93
N ASN A 147 0.88 -5.14 4.44
CA ASN A 147 1.95 -4.25 4.89
C ASN A 147 2.14 -4.31 6.43
N ARG A 148 2.14 -5.54 6.98
CA ARG A 148 2.40 -5.83 8.40
C ARG A 148 2.96 -7.23 8.59
N GLU A 149 3.58 -7.46 9.75
CA GLU A 149 3.87 -8.83 10.20
C GLU A 149 2.59 -9.58 10.60
N PRO A 150 2.56 -10.92 10.44
CA PRO A 150 1.51 -11.72 11.03
C PRO A 150 1.57 -11.67 12.56
N ASP A 151 0.39 -11.68 13.18
CA ASP A 151 0.27 -12.10 14.56
C ASP A 151 0.50 -13.63 14.67
N SER A 152 0.95 -14.09 15.83
CA SER A 152 1.32 -15.51 16.01
C SER A 152 0.16 -16.48 15.72
N SER A 153 -1.08 -16.09 16.05
CA SER A 153 -2.27 -16.88 15.75
C SER A 153 -2.55 -16.98 14.25
N GLY A 154 -2.47 -15.86 13.54
CA GLY A 154 -2.67 -15.79 12.10
C GLY A 154 -1.61 -16.58 11.33
N LEU A 155 -0.33 -16.42 11.70
CA LEU A 155 0.76 -17.22 11.12
C LEU A 155 0.50 -18.71 11.31
N GLY A 156 0.22 -19.14 12.55
CA GLY A 156 -0.04 -20.54 12.85
C GLY A 156 -1.23 -21.11 12.08
N PHE A 157 -2.34 -20.37 12.02
CA PHE A 157 -3.55 -20.78 11.30
C PHE A 157 -3.26 -21.05 9.81
N TRP A 158 -2.71 -20.06 9.09
CA TRP A 158 -2.48 -20.18 7.66
C TRP A 158 -1.35 -21.14 7.30
N THR A 159 -0.31 -21.24 8.13
CA THR A 159 0.74 -22.26 7.95
C THR A 159 0.16 -23.66 8.09
N ASN A 160 -0.71 -23.89 9.07
CA ASN A 160 -1.34 -25.19 9.30
C ASN A 160 -2.28 -25.63 8.17
N GLU A 161 -2.90 -24.68 7.45
CA GLU A 161 -3.70 -24.99 6.26
C GLU A 161 -2.87 -25.68 5.16
N ILE A 162 -1.58 -25.35 5.06
CA ILE A 162 -0.67 -25.94 4.06
C ILE A 162 0.00 -27.19 4.63
N THR A 163 0.57 -27.12 5.83
CA THR A 163 1.31 -28.25 6.43
C THR A 163 0.41 -29.43 6.79
N GLY A 164 -0.90 -29.20 6.96
CA GLY A 164 -1.89 -30.27 7.11
C GLY A 164 -1.95 -31.27 5.95
N CYS A 165 -1.40 -30.94 4.78
CA CYS A 165 -1.25 -31.85 3.64
C CYS A 165 -0.13 -32.88 3.79
N GLY A 166 0.74 -32.76 4.81
CA GLY A 166 1.91 -33.63 4.95
C GLY A 166 2.86 -33.52 3.74
N THR A 167 3.06 -34.62 3.02
CA THR A 167 3.93 -34.68 1.83
C THR A 167 3.16 -34.78 0.51
N ASP A 168 1.83 -34.63 0.52
CA ASP A 168 1.01 -34.66 -0.70
C ASP A 168 1.20 -33.37 -1.51
N SER A 169 1.95 -33.44 -2.60
CA SER A 169 2.29 -32.28 -3.43
C SER A 169 1.08 -31.63 -4.10
N ALA A 170 0.06 -32.40 -4.49
CA ALA A 170 -1.14 -31.86 -5.11
C ALA A 170 -2.00 -31.11 -4.07
N CYS A 171 -2.09 -31.64 -2.86
CA CYS A 171 -2.74 -30.96 -1.74
C CYS A 171 -2.01 -29.67 -1.38
N ILE A 172 -0.67 -29.70 -1.25
CA ILE A 172 0.14 -28.52 -0.93
C ILE A 172 -0.04 -27.43 -1.98
N GLU A 173 0.04 -27.76 -3.27
CA GLU A 173 -0.16 -26.79 -4.35
C GLU A 173 -1.53 -26.13 -4.26
N LEU A 174 -2.60 -26.92 -4.11
CA LEU A 174 -3.96 -26.40 -4.00
C LEU A 174 -4.14 -25.53 -2.75
N LYS A 175 -3.56 -25.93 -1.61
CA LYS A 175 -3.62 -25.15 -0.36
C LYS A 175 -2.85 -23.84 -0.49
N ARG A 176 -1.68 -23.80 -1.11
CA ARG A 176 -0.94 -22.56 -1.37
C ARG A 176 -1.77 -21.58 -2.22
N ILE A 177 -2.40 -22.07 -3.29
CA ILE A 177 -3.30 -21.29 -4.14
C ILE A 177 -4.47 -20.71 -3.33
N ASN A 178 -5.15 -21.56 -2.53
CA ASN A 178 -6.31 -21.15 -1.75
C ASN A 178 -5.96 -20.19 -0.62
N VAL A 179 -4.84 -20.41 0.08
CA VAL A 179 -4.33 -19.50 1.13
C VAL A 179 -4.03 -18.14 0.52
N SER A 180 -3.33 -18.08 -0.62
CA SER A 180 -3.06 -16.80 -1.29
C SER A 180 -4.35 -16.05 -1.66
N ALA A 181 -5.29 -16.75 -2.29
CA ALA A 181 -6.57 -16.15 -2.64
C ALA A 181 -7.35 -15.68 -1.41
N ALA A 182 -7.22 -16.37 -0.26
CA ALA A 182 -7.86 -15.98 0.98
C ALA A 182 -7.33 -14.64 1.52
N PHE A 183 -6.05 -14.30 1.32
CA PHE A 183 -5.54 -12.96 1.70
C PHE A 183 -6.24 -11.86 0.92
N TYR A 184 -6.40 -12.03 -0.40
CA TYR A 184 -7.15 -11.08 -1.21
C TYR A 184 -8.63 -11.00 -0.84
N LEU A 185 -9.25 -12.15 -0.57
CA LEU A 185 -10.67 -12.25 -0.20
C LEU A 185 -10.96 -11.77 1.23
N SER A 186 -9.92 -11.65 2.07
CA SER A 186 -10.06 -11.26 3.47
C SER A 186 -10.68 -9.88 3.61
N ILE A 187 -11.40 -9.68 4.72
CA ILE A 187 -11.94 -8.37 5.08
C ILE A 187 -10.81 -7.33 5.12
N GLU A 188 -9.64 -7.71 5.62
CA GLU A 188 -8.49 -6.83 5.73
C GLU A 188 -8.09 -6.25 4.38
N PHE A 189 -7.87 -7.09 3.36
CA PHE A 189 -7.51 -6.60 2.02
C PHE A 189 -8.69 -5.88 1.35
N GLN A 190 -9.89 -6.45 1.43
CA GLN A 190 -11.09 -5.92 0.78
C GLN A 190 -11.43 -4.49 1.26
N GLN A 191 -11.10 -4.18 2.51
CA GLN A 191 -11.36 -2.88 3.13
C GLN A 191 -10.14 -1.96 3.18
N SER A 192 -8.95 -2.43 2.77
CA SER A 192 -7.71 -1.64 2.67
C SER A 192 -7.22 -1.54 1.22
N GLY A 193 -6.36 -2.45 0.75
CA GLY A 193 -5.77 -2.41 -0.59
C GLY A 193 -6.81 -2.34 -1.70
N TYR A 194 -7.89 -3.11 -1.60
CA TYR A 194 -8.92 -3.06 -2.63
C TYR A 194 -9.75 -1.77 -2.59
N LEU A 195 -9.95 -1.18 -1.42
CA LEU A 195 -10.53 0.16 -1.30
C LEU A 195 -9.63 1.20 -1.97
N VAL A 196 -8.31 1.13 -1.77
CA VAL A 196 -7.32 2.03 -2.40
C VAL A 196 -7.40 1.91 -3.92
N TYR A 197 -7.36 0.69 -4.46
CA TYR A 197 -7.55 0.44 -5.90
C TYR A 197 -8.82 1.13 -6.44
N ARG A 198 -9.97 0.90 -5.78
CA ARG A 198 -11.26 1.47 -6.20
C ARG A 198 -11.29 2.99 -6.05
N THR A 199 -10.59 3.55 -5.06
CA THR A 199 -10.48 5.00 -4.87
C THR A 199 -9.82 5.67 -6.07
N TYR A 200 -8.68 5.15 -6.52
CA TYR A 200 -8.03 5.62 -7.74
C TYR A 200 -8.90 5.39 -8.98
N GLY A 201 -9.55 4.21 -9.08
CA GLY A 201 -10.42 3.89 -10.20
C GLY A 201 -11.61 4.84 -10.34
N ALA A 202 -12.32 5.14 -9.26
CA ALA A 202 -13.44 6.09 -9.28
C ALA A 202 -12.96 7.53 -9.50
N ALA A 203 -11.83 7.91 -8.90
CA ALA A 203 -11.32 9.27 -8.99
C ALA A 203 -10.67 9.60 -10.34
N PHE A 204 -9.98 8.67 -10.99
CA PHE A 204 -9.17 8.99 -12.17
C PHE A 204 -9.36 8.04 -13.35
N GLY A 205 -10.16 6.98 -13.20
CA GLY A 205 -10.22 5.91 -14.19
C GLY A 205 -8.86 5.23 -14.37
N THR A 206 -8.59 4.70 -15.56
CA THR A 206 -7.33 3.99 -15.88
C THR A 206 -6.44 4.75 -16.87
N THR A 207 -6.93 5.81 -17.48
CA THR A 207 -6.25 6.51 -18.60
C THR A 207 -4.98 7.24 -18.16
N ARG A 208 -4.90 7.63 -16.88
CA ARG A 208 -3.72 8.30 -16.31
C ARG A 208 -2.44 7.45 -16.37
N ILE A 209 -2.56 6.12 -16.37
CA ILE A 209 -1.43 5.19 -16.30
C ILE A 209 -1.52 4.17 -17.45
N GLY A 210 -1.53 4.66 -18.67
CA GLY A 210 -1.47 3.81 -19.86
C GLY A 210 -2.75 2.99 -20.15
N GLY A 211 -3.84 3.21 -19.41
CA GLY A 211 -5.20 2.77 -19.80
C GLY A 211 -5.68 1.44 -19.21
N ALA A 212 -4.82 0.64 -18.58
CA ALA A 212 -5.20 -0.70 -18.09
C ALA A 212 -5.50 -0.77 -16.59
N VAL A 213 -4.77 0.00 -15.78
CA VAL A 213 -4.84 -0.02 -14.31
C VAL A 213 -4.98 1.40 -13.75
N PRO A 214 -5.61 1.60 -12.57
CA PRO A 214 -5.90 2.94 -12.07
C PRO A 214 -4.77 3.58 -11.24
N LEU A 215 -3.80 2.80 -10.78
CA LEU A 215 -2.71 3.24 -9.90
C LEU A 215 -1.42 2.43 -10.14
N THR A 216 -0.26 3.02 -9.81
CA THR A 216 1.02 2.31 -9.74
C THR A 216 1.25 1.67 -8.36
N LEU A 217 2.25 0.80 -8.26
CA LEU A 217 2.72 0.25 -6.99
C LEU A 217 3.15 1.35 -6.02
N ALA A 218 3.88 2.36 -6.52
CA ALA A 218 4.35 3.50 -5.73
C ALA A 218 3.20 4.36 -5.16
N GLU A 219 2.03 4.35 -5.81
CA GLU A 219 0.82 4.99 -5.29
C GLU A 219 0.06 4.08 -4.33
N PHE A 220 0.04 2.78 -4.60
CA PHE A 220 -0.68 1.78 -3.83
C PHE A 220 -0.11 1.61 -2.41
N LEU A 221 1.19 1.39 -2.27
CA LEU A 221 1.84 1.05 -1.00
C LEU A 221 1.59 2.08 0.12
N PRO A 222 1.83 3.40 -0.06
CA PRO A 222 1.58 4.37 1.00
C PRO A 222 0.11 4.45 1.41
N ASP A 223 -0.81 4.23 0.47
CA ASP A 223 -2.24 4.30 0.75
C ASP A 223 -2.77 3.03 1.39
N LEU A 224 -2.24 1.86 1.01
CA LEU A 224 -2.47 0.61 1.72
C LEU A 224 -2.07 0.75 3.19
N GLN A 225 -0.86 1.28 3.44
CA GLN A 225 -0.37 1.51 4.80
C GLN A 225 -1.29 2.46 5.59
N ARG A 226 -1.73 3.57 4.98
CA ARG A 226 -2.63 4.54 5.64
C ARG A 226 -3.96 3.91 6.04
N VAL A 227 -4.56 3.10 5.17
CA VAL A 227 -5.87 2.48 5.46
C VAL A 227 -5.71 1.33 6.47
N GLY A 228 -4.65 0.52 6.36
CA GLY A 228 -4.39 -0.61 7.23
C GLY A 228 -3.73 -0.28 8.58
N ASN A 229 -3.28 0.96 8.80
CA ASN A 229 -2.49 1.33 9.97
C ASN A 229 -3.16 0.97 11.30
N GLY A 230 -2.53 0.10 12.09
CA GLY A 230 -3.03 -0.35 13.39
C GLY A 230 -4.28 -1.24 13.34
N VAL A 231 -4.67 -1.73 12.17
CA VAL A 231 -5.83 -2.61 12.00
C VAL A 231 -5.36 -4.07 12.06
N VAL A 232 -5.95 -4.84 12.97
CA VAL A 232 -5.86 -6.30 13.01
C VAL A 232 -7.28 -6.82 13.11
N VAL A 233 -7.78 -7.45 12.04
CA VAL A 233 -9.18 -7.89 11.98
C VAL A 233 -9.48 -8.90 13.10
N GLY A 234 -10.53 -8.63 13.87
CA GLY A 234 -10.92 -9.44 15.03
C GLY A 234 -10.32 -8.98 16.37
N ALA A 235 -9.33 -8.08 16.37
CA ALA A 235 -8.82 -7.46 17.60
C ALA A 235 -9.79 -6.39 18.13
N SER A 236 -9.89 -6.21 19.44
CA SER A 236 -10.83 -5.22 20.02
C SER A 236 -10.68 -3.81 19.39
N GLY A 237 -11.77 -3.27 18.84
CA GLY A 237 -11.83 -1.90 18.30
C GLY A 237 -11.34 -1.75 16.84
N TRP A 238 -10.98 -2.84 16.17
CA TRP A 238 -10.42 -2.79 14.82
C TRP A 238 -11.34 -2.12 13.79
N GLU A 239 -12.67 -2.30 13.88
CA GLU A 239 -13.63 -1.68 12.96
C GLU A 239 -13.63 -0.15 13.09
N THR A 240 -13.54 0.35 14.33
CA THR A 240 -13.51 1.80 14.59
C THR A 240 -12.21 2.41 14.08
N GLN A 241 -11.08 1.73 14.30
CA GLN A 241 -9.79 2.17 13.78
C GLN A 241 -9.78 2.18 12.25
N LEU A 242 -10.28 1.12 11.61
CA LEU A 242 -10.37 1.02 10.16
C LEU A 242 -11.26 2.12 9.56
N GLU A 243 -12.42 2.39 10.18
CA GLU A 243 -13.30 3.45 9.74
C GLU A 243 -12.64 4.84 9.86
N ALA A 244 -11.95 5.11 10.97
CA ALA A 244 -11.19 6.33 11.15
C ALA A 244 -10.08 6.48 10.09
N ASN A 245 -9.36 5.40 9.79
CA ASN A 245 -8.33 5.38 8.76
C ASN A 245 -8.90 5.68 7.37
N LYS A 246 -10.03 5.06 6.98
CA LYS A 246 -10.69 5.31 5.69
C LYS A 246 -11.11 6.77 5.52
N VAL A 247 -11.71 7.36 6.56
CA VAL A 247 -12.12 8.77 6.55
C VAL A 247 -10.91 9.69 6.39
N ALA A 248 -9.85 9.45 7.18
CA ALA A 248 -8.62 10.24 7.09
C ALA A 248 -7.95 10.09 5.71
N TYR A 249 -7.88 8.87 5.19
CA TYR A 249 -7.35 8.54 3.87
C TYR A 249 -8.09 9.31 2.77
N LEU A 250 -9.42 9.22 2.70
CA LEU A 250 -10.20 9.87 1.64
C LEU A 250 -10.15 11.40 1.72
N ASN A 251 -10.14 11.98 2.93
CA ASN A 251 -9.94 13.41 3.11
C ASN A 251 -8.56 13.86 2.63
N ASN A 252 -7.51 13.09 2.92
CA ASN A 252 -6.17 13.35 2.40
C ASN A 252 -6.13 13.20 0.87
N PHE A 253 -6.74 12.14 0.34
CA PHE A 253 -6.73 11.81 -1.08
C PHE A 253 -7.32 12.95 -1.92
N VAL A 254 -8.48 13.50 -1.54
CA VAL A 254 -9.10 14.62 -2.28
C VAL A 254 -8.35 15.95 -2.14
N ALA A 255 -7.44 16.06 -1.18
CA ALA A 255 -6.60 17.24 -0.98
C ALA A 255 -5.29 17.20 -1.80
N ARG A 256 -4.90 16.03 -2.34
CA ARG A 256 -3.71 15.89 -3.19
C ARG A 256 -3.92 16.65 -4.49
N SER A 257 -2.90 17.35 -4.97
CA SER A 257 -2.96 18.24 -6.14
C SER A 257 -3.65 17.65 -7.38
N ALA A 258 -3.46 16.35 -7.66
CA ALA A 258 -4.12 15.67 -8.78
C ALA A 258 -5.67 15.74 -8.72
N PHE A 259 -6.24 15.69 -7.52
CA PHE A 259 -7.69 15.68 -7.34
C PHE A 259 -8.35 17.04 -7.67
N PRO A 260 -7.98 18.19 -7.08
CA PRO A 260 -8.52 19.49 -7.48
C PRO A 260 -8.11 19.89 -8.91
N THR A 261 -7.02 19.34 -9.47
CA THR A 261 -6.72 19.50 -10.90
C THR A 261 -7.76 18.79 -11.78
N ALA A 262 -8.14 17.55 -11.45
CA ALA A 262 -9.20 16.82 -12.16
C ALA A 262 -10.60 17.38 -11.87
N TYR A 263 -10.79 17.93 -10.67
CA TYR A 263 -12.07 18.34 -10.11
C TYR A 263 -12.01 19.76 -9.51
N PRO A 264 -11.86 20.80 -10.35
CA PRO A 264 -11.75 22.17 -9.87
C PRO A 264 -12.95 22.60 -9.02
N SER A 265 -12.74 23.54 -8.10
CA SER A 265 -13.83 24.09 -7.26
C SER A 265 -14.92 24.80 -8.07
N THR A 266 -14.62 25.20 -9.31
CA THR A 266 -15.58 25.77 -10.27
C THR A 266 -16.46 24.73 -10.96
N MET A 267 -16.13 23.44 -10.85
CA MET A 267 -16.94 22.34 -11.39
C MET A 267 -18.24 22.20 -10.60
N THR A 268 -19.36 22.08 -11.31
CA THR A 268 -20.67 21.90 -10.66
C THR A 268 -20.75 20.55 -9.93
N ASN A 269 -21.55 20.49 -8.88
CA ASN A 269 -21.76 19.24 -8.12
C ASN A 269 -22.27 18.10 -9.00
N ALA A 270 -23.17 18.40 -9.94
CA ALA A 270 -23.66 17.46 -10.94
C ALA A 270 -22.52 16.90 -11.81
N ALA A 271 -21.73 17.79 -12.41
CA ALA A 271 -20.61 17.37 -13.27
C ALA A 271 -19.55 16.57 -12.51
N PHE A 272 -19.31 16.90 -11.24
CA PHE A 272 -18.40 16.14 -10.39
C PHE A 272 -18.90 14.71 -10.15
N VAL A 273 -20.16 14.54 -9.73
CA VAL A 273 -20.73 13.20 -9.49
C VAL A 273 -20.76 12.40 -10.80
N ASP A 274 -21.11 13.04 -11.92
CA ASP A 274 -21.15 12.38 -13.24
C ASP A 274 -19.77 11.93 -13.69
N ALA A 275 -18.73 12.74 -13.48
CA ALA A 275 -17.36 12.38 -13.83
C ALA A 275 -16.85 11.18 -13.02
N LEU A 276 -17.08 11.17 -11.70
CA LEU A 276 -16.74 10.03 -10.85
C LEU A 276 -17.52 8.77 -11.26
N ASN A 277 -18.82 8.91 -11.55
CA ASN A 277 -19.64 7.79 -11.98
C ASN A 277 -19.21 7.25 -13.35
N ALA A 278 -18.79 8.12 -14.27
CA ALA A 278 -18.26 7.73 -15.57
C ALA A 278 -16.97 6.89 -15.43
N ASN A 279 -16.04 7.33 -14.57
CA ASN A 279 -14.84 6.55 -14.24
C ASN A 279 -15.19 5.19 -13.59
N ALA A 280 -16.25 5.16 -12.79
CA ALA A 280 -16.79 3.94 -12.18
C ALA A 280 -17.60 3.07 -13.15
N GLY A 281 -17.63 3.38 -14.45
CA GLY A 281 -18.35 2.61 -15.46
C GLY A 281 -19.87 2.75 -15.40
N GLY A 282 -20.39 3.84 -14.83
CA GLY A 282 -21.82 4.08 -14.68
C GLY A 282 -22.47 3.25 -13.55
N ALA A 283 -21.72 2.96 -12.49
CA ALA A 283 -22.16 2.07 -11.41
C ALA A 283 -23.40 2.54 -10.64
N LEU A 284 -23.62 3.86 -10.55
CA LEU A 284 -24.78 4.45 -9.87
C LEU A 284 -26.05 4.37 -10.71
N SER A 285 -27.16 3.99 -10.08
CA SER A 285 -28.50 4.25 -10.63
C SER A 285 -28.79 5.76 -10.69
N ALA A 286 -29.79 6.15 -11.50
CA ALA A 286 -30.21 7.55 -11.60
C ALA A 286 -30.64 8.14 -10.24
N SER A 287 -31.27 7.33 -9.38
CA SER A 287 -31.68 7.74 -8.03
C SER A 287 -30.48 8.00 -7.13
N GLU A 288 -29.53 7.06 -7.07
CA GLU A 288 -28.31 7.22 -6.26
C GLU A 288 -27.49 8.43 -6.70
N ARG A 289 -27.32 8.60 -8.02
CA ARG A 289 -26.65 9.76 -8.60
C ARG A 289 -27.33 11.06 -8.18
N ASN A 290 -28.66 11.16 -8.29
CA ASN A 290 -29.39 12.37 -7.92
C ASN A 290 -29.33 12.65 -6.41
N GLN A 291 -29.31 11.61 -5.57
CA GLN A 291 -29.13 11.75 -4.14
C GLN A 291 -27.75 12.31 -3.81
N LEU A 292 -26.68 11.79 -4.41
CA LEU A 292 -25.32 12.30 -4.16
C LEU A 292 -25.15 13.76 -4.58
N VAL A 293 -25.78 14.18 -5.68
CA VAL A 293 -25.79 15.60 -6.09
C VAL A 293 -26.54 16.46 -5.07
N THR A 294 -27.67 15.98 -4.55
CA THR A 294 -28.46 16.67 -3.52
C THR A 294 -27.68 16.80 -2.21
N ASP A 295 -27.04 15.71 -1.76
CA ASP A 295 -26.24 15.69 -0.54
C ASP A 295 -25.04 16.63 -0.63
N LEU A 296 -24.37 16.66 -1.78
CA LEU A 296 -23.22 17.55 -1.99
C LEU A 296 -23.65 19.02 -2.08
N THR A 297 -24.82 19.29 -2.67
CA THR A 297 -25.36 20.66 -2.80
C THR A 297 -25.86 21.21 -1.48
N SER A 298 -26.47 20.37 -0.65
CA SER A 298 -26.93 20.75 0.70
C SER A 298 -25.80 20.80 1.73
N GLY A 299 -24.61 20.29 1.41
CA GLY A 299 -23.51 20.14 2.35
C GLY A 299 -23.63 18.95 3.30
N ALA A 300 -24.63 18.08 3.11
CA ALA A 300 -24.77 16.82 3.85
C ALA A 300 -23.61 15.84 3.57
N LYS A 301 -23.00 15.94 2.38
CA LYS A 301 -21.73 15.28 2.05
C LYS A 301 -20.74 16.29 1.49
N ASN A 302 -19.46 16.10 1.83
CA ASN A 302 -18.36 16.77 1.14
C ASN A 302 -17.83 15.90 -0.03
N ARG A 303 -16.86 16.42 -0.80
CA ARG A 303 -16.30 15.70 -1.97
C ARG A 303 -15.67 14.35 -1.61
N ALA A 304 -15.02 14.23 -0.45
CA ALA A 304 -14.44 12.96 0.01
C ALA A 304 -15.54 11.92 0.31
N GLN A 305 -16.62 12.33 0.97
CA GLN A 305 -17.77 11.47 1.27
C GLN A 305 -18.55 11.10 0.01
N THR A 306 -18.65 12.01 -0.98
CA THR A 306 -19.23 11.72 -2.29
C THR A 306 -18.38 10.69 -3.06
N LEU A 307 -17.05 10.86 -3.11
CA LEU A 307 -16.14 9.89 -3.70
C LEU A 307 -16.29 8.52 -3.02
N ARG A 308 -16.27 8.49 -1.69
CA ARG A 308 -16.44 7.26 -0.91
C ARG A 308 -17.70 6.49 -1.27
N ALA A 309 -18.82 7.18 -1.40
CA ALA A 309 -20.10 6.56 -1.72
C ALA A 309 -20.07 5.79 -3.05
N ILE A 310 -19.27 6.26 -4.02
CA ILE A 310 -19.06 5.57 -5.31
C ILE A 310 -18.05 4.44 -5.16
N VAL A 311 -16.95 4.67 -4.43
CA VAL A 311 -15.90 3.67 -4.14
C VAL A 311 -16.46 2.44 -3.43
N GLU A 312 -17.44 2.62 -2.54
CA GLU A 312 -18.11 1.56 -1.78
C GLU A 312 -19.42 1.08 -2.43
N ASN A 313 -19.78 1.59 -3.61
CA ASN A 313 -20.95 1.11 -4.34
C ASN A 313 -20.76 -0.37 -4.76
N THR A 314 -21.81 -1.19 -4.57
CA THR A 314 -21.77 -2.63 -4.82
C THR A 314 -21.51 -2.97 -6.29
N ASN A 315 -22.13 -2.26 -7.24
CA ASN A 315 -21.93 -2.52 -8.66
C ASN A 315 -20.49 -2.18 -9.08
N PHE A 316 -19.98 -1.04 -8.60
CA PHE A 316 -18.61 -0.65 -8.88
C PHE A 316 -17.64 -1.67 -8.29
N THR A 317 -17.81 -2.02 -7.01
CA THR A 317 -17.02 -3.06 -6.33
C THR A 317 -17.01 -4.34 -7.15
N ASN A 318 -18.16 -4.94 -7.44
CA ASN A 318 -18.21 -6.20 -8.19
C ASN A 318 -17.55 -6.10 -9.58
N SER A 319 -17.73 -4.98 -10.29
CA SER A 319 -17.15 -4.78 -11.63
C SER A 319 -15.63 -4.70 -11.66
N GLN A 320 -15.01 -4.34 -10.53
CA GLN A 320 -13.57 -4.14 -10.41
C GLN A 320 -12.83 -5.36 -9.86
N PHE A 321 -13.56 -6.37 -9.37
CA PHE A 321 -12.97 -7.46 -8.59
C PHE A 321 -11.86 -8.20 -9.35
N ASN A 322 -12.13 -8.68 -10.56
CA ASN A 322 -11.14 -9.44 -11.33
C ASN A 322 -9.92 -8.58 -11.72
N ARG A 323 -10.14 -7.30 -12.05
CA ARG A 323 -9.05 -6.37 -12.42
C ARG A 323 -8.10 -6.15 -11.25
N ALA A 324 -8.66 -5.82 -10.08
CA ALA A 324 -7.88 -5.65 -8.86
C ALA A 324 -7.21 -6.97 -8.43
N PHE A 325 -7.86 -8.11 -8.64
CA PHE A 325 -7.30 -9.41 -8.29
C PHE A 325 -6.04 -9.73 -9.09
N VAL A 326 -6.07 -9.49 -10.41
CA VAL A 326 -4.90 -9.63 -11.29
C VAL A 326 -3.81 -8.64 -10.89
N LEU A 327 -4.14 -7.36 -10.70
CA LEU A 327 -3.15 -6.34 -10.35
C LEU A 327 -2.43 -6.66 -9.03
N THR A 328 -3.17 -7.21 -8.06
CA THR A 328 -2.59 -7.59 -6.78
C THR A 328 -1.56 -8.72 -6.92
N GLN A 329 -1.65 -9.56 -7.96
CA GLN A 329 -0.60 -10.55 -8.21
C GLN A 329 0.72 -9.87 -8.63
N TYR A 330 0.64 -8.81 -9.45
CA TYR A 330 1.83 -8.03 -9.83
C TYR A 330 2.41 -7.25 -8.66
N PHE A 331 1.56 -6.63 -7.83
CA PHE A 331 2.02 -5.87 -6.67
C PHE A 331 2.54 -6.76 -5.54
N GLY A 332 1.88 -7.89 -5.29
CA GLY A 332 2.24 -8.79 -4.21
C GLY A 332 3.41 -9.71 -4.57
N TYR A 333 3.24 -10.55 -5.57
CA TYR A 333 4.25 -11.55 -5.94
C TYR A 333 5.43 -10.95 -6.69
N LEU A 334 5.15 -10.12 -7.70
CA LEU A 334 6.20 -9.60 -8.58
C LEU A 334 6.79 -8.28 -8.09
N ARG A 335 6.18 -7.66 -7.06
CA ARG A 335 6.56 -6.37 -6.46
C ARG A 335 6.87 -5.28 -7.49
N ARG A 336 6.13 -5.25 -8.60
CA ARG A 336 6.33 -4.30 -9.72
C ARG A 336 5.03 -3.85 -10.36
N ASN A 337 5.08 -2.80 -11.17
CA ASN A 337 3.96 -2.48 -12.05
C ASN A 337 3.87 -3.51 -13.19
N PRO A 338 2.67 -3.81 -13.71
CA PRO A 338 2.54 -4.78 -14.80
C PRO A 338 3.25 -4.41 -16.10
N ASN A 339 3.59 -3.14 -16.27
CA ASN A 339 4.29 -2.59 -17.42
C ASN A 339 5.78 -2.28 -17.15
N ASP A 340 6.30 -2.62 -15.97
CA ASP A 340 7.73 -2.56 -15.69
C ASP A 340 8.45 -3.76 -16.33
N SER A 341 9.78 -3.67 -16.48
CA SER A 341 10.61 -4.78 -16.96
C SER A 341 10.33 -6.08 -16.18
N PRO A 342 10.35 -7.26 -16.82
CA PRO A 342 10.71 -7.54 -18.22
C PRO A 342 9.63 -7.16 -19.25
N ASP A 343 8.45 -6.75 -18.81
CA ASP A 343 7.41 -6.21 -19.69
C ASP A 343 7.73 -4.75 -20.08
N SER A 344 6.92 -4.20 -20.98
CA SER A 344 6.98 -2.76 -21.35
C SER A 344 5.60 -2.16 -21.61
N ASN A 345 4.55 -2.95 -21.40
CA ASN A 345 3.16 -2.63 -21.66
C ASN A 345 2.25 -3.48 -20.74
N PHE A 346 0.94 -3.43 -20.96
CA PHE A 346 -0.02 -4.17 -20.13
C PHE A 346 -0.48 -5.51 -20.75
N ASP A 347 0.23 -6.07 -21.72
CA ASP A 347 -0.23 -7.28 -22.43
C ASP A 347 -0.31 -8.49 -21.50
N GLY A 348 0.68 -8.68 -20.62
CA GLY A 348 0.64 -9.74 -19.60
C GLY A 348 -0.55 -9.59 -18.65
N TYR A 349 -0.79 -8.37 -18.16
CA TYR A 349 -1.95 -8.07 -17.30
C TYR A 349 -3.27 -8.35 -18.02
N ASN A 350 -3.41 -7.88 -19.27
CA ASN A 350 -4.60 -8.09 -20.08
C ASN A 350 -4.82 -9.56 -20.41
N PHE A 351 -3.76 -10.33 -20.67
CA PHE A 351 -3.82 -11.77 -20.85
C PHE A 351 -4.44 -12.45 -19.62
N TRP A 352 -3.91 -12.18 -18.43
CA TRP A 352 -4.42 -12.80 -17.19
C TRP A 352 -5.83 -12.35 -16.86
N LEU A 353 -6.17 -11.08 -17.07
CA LEU A 353 -7.52 -10.57 -16.90
C LEU A 353 -8.51 -11.27 -17.85
N ASN A 354 -8.16 -11.41 -19.13
CA ASN A 354 -8.99 -12.11 -20.11
C ASN A 354 -9.14 -13.59 -19.76
N LYS A 355 -8.06 -14.25 -19.34
CA LYS A 355 -8.10 -15.65 -18.91
C LYS A 355 -9.03 -15.82 -17.70
N LEU A 356 -8.85 -15.00 -16.66
CA LEU A 356 -9.69 -15.02 -15.46
C LEU A 356 -11.17 -14.78 -15.78
N ASN A 357 -11.46 -13.81 -16.65
CA ASN A 357 -12.83 -13.54 -17.12
C ASN A 357 -13.42 -14.72 -17.90
N GLY A 358 -12.61 -15.40 -18.74
CA GLY A 358 -13.02 -16.59 -19.47
C GLY A 358 -13.43 -17.77 -18.57
N PHE A 359 -12.94 -17.78 -17.33
CA PHE A 359 -13.31 -18.74 -16.28
C PHE A 359 -14.28 -18.15 -15.24
N ASN A 360 -14.99 -17.06 -15.57
CA ASN A 360 -15.96 -16.40 -14.69
C ASN A 360 -15.38 -16.00 -13.31
N GLY A 361 -14.11 -15.59 -13.26
CA GLY A 361 -13.42 -15.25 -12.01
C GLY A 361 -12.89 -16.45 -11.21
N ASN A 362 -13.03 -17.68 -11.71
CA ASN A 362 -12.46 -18.85 -11.05
C ASN A 362 -10.94 -18.90 -11.28
N PHE A 363 -10.19 -18.42 -10.29
CA PHE A 363 -8.74 -18.31 -10.34
C PHE A 363 -8.00 -19.65 -10.30
N VAL A 364 -8.63 -20.70 -9.77
CA VAL A 364 -8.08 -22.06 -9.76
C VAL A 364 -8.13 -22.62 -11.18
N ASN A 365 -9.29 -22.56 -11.84
CA ASN A 365 -9.45 -23.03 -13.22
C ASN A 365 -8.68 -22.17 -14.22
N ALA A 366 -8.51 -20.88 -13.94
CA ALA A 366 -7.64 -20.00 -14.72
C ALA A 366 -6.14 -20.29 -14.48
N GLU A 367 -5.79 -21.13 -13.49
CA GLU A 367 -4.42 -21.40 -13.03
C GLU A 367 -3.62 -20.13 -12.75
N MET A 368 -4.30 -19.05 -12.38
CA MET A 368 -3.68 -17.73 -12.34
C MET A 368 -2.72 -17.61 -11.17
N VAL A 369 -3.23 -17.80 -9.95
CA VAL A 369 -2.40 -17.72 -8.73
C VAL A 369 -1.23 -18.72 -8.81
N LYS A 370 -1.48 -19.93 -9.32
CA LYS A 370 -0.45 -20.95 -9.56
C LYS A 370 0.70 -20.42 -10.43
N ALA A 371 0.38 -19.70 -11.51
CA ALA A 371 1.41 -19.19 -12.42
C ALA A 371 2.28 -18.11 -11.76
N PHE A 372 1.71 -17.24 -10.92
CA PHE A 372 2.47 -16.21 -10.20
C PHE A 372 3.27 -16.76 -9.01
N ILE A 373 2.81 -17.84 -8.35
CA ILE A 373 3.59 -18.51 -7.32
C ILE A 373 4.88 -19.13 -7.90
N ASN A 374 4.83 -19.55 -9.16
CA ASN A 374 5.91 -20.28 -9.84
C ASN A 374 6.78 -19.40 -10.75
N SER A 375 6.52 -18.08 -10.81
CA SER A 375 7.18 -17.15 -11.74
C SER A 375 8.45 -16.53 -11.21
#